data_AF-A0A956QL09-F1
#
_entry.id   AF-A0A956QL09-F1
#
_cell.length_a   1.000
_cell.length_b   1.000
_cell.length_c   1.000
_cell.angle_alpha   90.00
_cell.angle_beta   90.00
_cell.angle_gamma   90.00
#
_symmetry.space_group_name_H-M   'P 1'
#
loop_
_entity.id
_entity.type
_entity.pdbx_description
1 polymer ?
#
loop_
_entity_poly.entity_id
_entity_poly.type
_entity_poly.pdbx_seq_one_letter_code
_entity_poly.pdbx_strand_id
1 'polypeptide(L)' 'MAYVGSEDSRLYALQIDDGRRLWRFKIPNGWVFAPVVWDGFVYFGTSDNELFKLR' A
#
# COMPACT_ATOMS: atom_id res chain seq x y z
N MET A 1 -6.35 -0.32 -10.73
CA MET A 1 -5.93 -1.01 -9.49
C MET A 1 -6.28 -0.11 -8.32
N ALA A 2 -6.74 -0.67 -7.21
CA ALA A 2 -6.88 0.05 -5.96
C ALA A 2 -5.74 -0.33 -5.02
N TYR A 3 -5.24 0.63 -4.24
CA TYR A 3 -4.19 0.41 -3.24
C TYR A 3 -4.76 0.65 -1.85
N VAL A 4 -4.59 -0.32 -0.96
CA VAL A 4 -5.19 -0.31 0.37
C VAL A 4 -4.11 -0.60 1.40
N GLY A 5 -3.87 0.37 2.28
CA GLY A 5 -3.08 0.18 3.48
C GLY A 5 -3.85 -0.58 4.55
N SER A 6 -3.17 -1.37 5.36
CA SER A 6 -3.78 -2.21 6.38
C SER A 6 -2.95 -2.24 7.66
N GLU A 7 -3.63 -2.45 8.79
CA GLU A 7 -3.04 -2.57 10.12
C GLU A 7 -2.16 -3.83 10.30
N ASP A 8 -2.23 -4.77 9.36
CA ASP A 8 -1.42 -5.99 9.35
C ASP A 8 0.01 -5.82 8.77
N SER A 9 0.51 -4.58 8.76
CA SER A 9 1.82 -4.20 8.20
C SER A 9 1.96 -4.51 6.70
N ARG A 10 0.87 -4.34 5.93
CA ARG A 10 0.88 -4.56 4.48
C ARG A 10 0.18 -3.47 3.68
N LEU A 11 0.69 -3.26 2.48
CA LEU A 11 0.00 -2.59 1.38
C LEU A 11 -0.51 -3.66 0.41
N TYR A 12 -1.77 -3.54 0.01
CA TYR A 12 -2.41 -4.42 -0.96
C TYR A 12 -2.69 -3.69 -2.26
N ALA A 13 -2.50 -4.37 -3.39
CA ALA A 13 -3.05 -3.96 -4.67
C ALA A 13 -4.17 -4.91 -5.08
N LEU A 14 -5.33 -4.32 -5.40
CA LEU A 14 -6.54 -5.04 -5.76
C LEU A 14 -6.97 -4.69 -7.18
N GLN A 15 -7.55 -5.67 -7.86
CA GLN A 15 -8.34 -5.43 -9.06
C GLN A 15 -9.63 -4.72 -8.64
N ILE A 16 -10.01 -3.67 -9.38
CA ILE A 16 -11.13 -2.79 -8.98
C ILE A 16 -12.47 -3.51 -9.17
N ASP A 17 -12.58 -4.33 -10.22
CA ASP A 17 -13.87 -4.89 -10.64
C ASP A 17 -14.40 -5.97 -9.68
N ASP A 18 -13.50 -6.79 -9.12
CA ASP A 18 -13.84 -7.98 -8.32
C ASP A 18 -13.16 -8.01 -6.94
N GLY A 19 -12.34 -7.00 -6.62
CA GLY A 19 -11.59 -6.94 -5.36
C GLY A 19 -10.47 -7.98 -5.25
N ARG A 20 -10.16 -8.73 -6.31
CA ARG A 20 -9.14 -9.77 -6.28
C ARG A 20 -7.77 -9.16 -6.00
N ARG A 21 -7.04 -9.76 -5.05
CA ARG A 21 -5.67 -9.34 -4.72
C ARG A 21 -4.72 -9.66 -5.88
N LEU A 22 -4.08 -8.62 -6.39
CA LEU A 22 -3.05 -8.69 -7.44
C LEU A 22 -1.68 -8.93 -6.82
N TRP A 23 -1.33 -8.15 -5.79
CA TRP A 23 -0.10 -8.32 -5.02
C TRP A 23 -0.23 -7.75 -3.60
N ARG A 24 0.78 -8.01 -2.77
CA ARG A 24 0.95 -7.40 -1.45
C ARG A 24 2.42 -7.05 -1.20
N PHE A 25 2.65 -5.97 -0.47
CA PHE A 25 3.96 -5.55 0.01
C PHE A 25 3.94 -5.51 1.53
N LYS A 26 4.92 -6.13 2.19
CA LYS A 26 5.04 -6.16 3.66
C LYS A 26 6.08 -5.13 4.10
N ILE A 27 5.73 -4.30 5.07
CA ILE A 27 6.67 -3.41 5.76
C ILE A 27 7.24 -4.10 7.03
N PRO A 28 8.41 -3.67 7.52
CA PRO A 28 9.05 -4.30 8.68
C PRO A 28 8.20 -4.17 9.96
N ASN A 29 7.69 -2.96 10.23
CA ASN A 29 6.87 -2.62 11.40
C ASN A 29 5.81 -1.58 11.02
N GLY A 30 4.87 -1.36 11.95
CA GLY A 30 3.81 -0.37 11.82
C GLY A 30 2.70 -0.78 10.86
N TRP A 31 1.81 0.15 10.56
CA TRP A 31 0.74 -0.03 9.58
C TRP A 31 0.73 1.02 8.50
N VAL A 32 0.20 0.65 7.34
CA VAL A 32 0.20 1.51 6.15
C VAL A 32 -1.04 2.40 6.15
N PHE A 33 -0.84 3.70 5.91
CA PHE A 33 -1.94 4.65 5.71
C PHE A 33 -1.69 5.60 4.54
N ALA A 34 -2.78 6.18 4.03
CA ALA A 34 -2.80 7.21 2.98
C ALA A 34 -1.96 6.89 1.72
N PRO A 35 -2.21 5.76 1.02
CA PRO A 35 -1.55 5.50 -0.25
C PRO A 35 -1.98 6.53 -1.32
N VAL A 36 -1.01 7.10 -2.02
CA VAL A 36 -1.19 8.04 -3.13
C VAL A 36 -0.48 7.49 -4.37
N VAL A 37 -1.18 7.53 -5.50
CA VAL A 37 -0.62 7.13 -6.79
C VAL A 37 -0.21 8.38 -7.56
N TRP A 38 1.05 8.46 -7.95
CA TRP A 38 1.56 9.54 -8.77
C TRP A 38 2.70 9.06 -9.66
N ASP A 39 2.64 9.40 -10.96
CA ASP A 39 3.65 9.08 -11.96
C ASP A 39 4.04 7.58 -12.02
N GLY A 40 3.04 6.69 -11.92
CA GLY A 40 3.26 5.24 -11.96
C GLY A 40 3.88 4.64 -10.69
N PHE A 41 4.02 5.42 -9.61
CA PHE A 41 4.46 4.95 -8.30
C PHE A 41 3.34 5.01 -7.27
N VAL A 42 3.45 4.17 -6.24
CA VAL A 42 2.61 4.24 -5.04
C VAL A 42 3.47 4.77 -3.89
N TYR A 43 3.03 5.87 -3.31
CA TYR A 43 3.63 6.49 -2.12
C TYR A 43 2.73 6.22 -0.93
N PHE A 44 3.29 5.88 0.23
CA PHE A 44 2.49 5.67 1.44
C PHE A 44 3.31 5.88 2.70
N GLY A 45 2.66 6.40 3.73
CA GLY A 45 3.23 6.55 5.07
C GLY A 45 2.95 5.33 5.94
N THR A 46 3.73 5.19 7.00
CA THR A 46 3.51 4.19 8.05
C THR A 46 3.35 4.83 9.43
N SER A 47 2.75 4.12 10.38
CA SER A 47 2.64 4.55 11.78
C SER A 47 3.99 4.79 12.46
N ASP A 48 5.06 4.25 11.88
CA ASP A 48 6.41 4.27 12.44
C ASP A 48 7.25 5.40 11.83
N ASN A 49 6.58 6.39 11.23
CA ASN A 49 7.17 7.58 10.61
C ASN A 49 8.07 7.26 9.39
N GLU A 50 7.84 6.15 8.71
CA GLU A 50 8.51 5.83 7.44
C GLU A 50 7.65 6.24 6.23
N LEU A 51 8.32 6.68 5.16
CA LEU A 51 7.70 6.95 3.86
C LEU A 51 8.26 5.96 2.83
N PHE A 52 7.38 5.26 2.14
CA PHE A 52 7.74 4.31 1.09
C PHE A 52 7.37 4.85 -0.29
N LYS A 53 8.20 4.49 -1.27
CA LYS A 53 7.94 4.63 -2.71
C LYS A 53 8.06 3.25 -3.34
N LEU A 54 6.97 2.75 -3.93
CA LEU A 54 6.91 1.45 -4.58
C LEU A 54 6.58 1.61 -6.06
N ARG A 55 7.21 0.78 -6.91
CA ARG A 55 6.95 0.67 -8.34
C ARG A 55 6.22 -0.62 -8.65
#